data_AF-A0A930VY89-F1
#
_entry.id   AF-A0A930VY89-F1
#
_cell.length_a   1.000
_cell.length_b   1.000
_cell.length_c   1.000
_cell.angle_alpha   90.00
_cell.angle_beta   90.00
_cell.angle_gamma   90.00
#
_symmetry.space_group_name_H-M   'P 1'
#
loop_
_entity.id
_entity.type
_entity.pdbx_description
1 polymer ?
#
loop_
_entity_poly.entity_id
_entity_poly.type
_entity_poly.pdbx_seq_one_letter_code
_entity_poly.pdbx_strand_id
1 'polypeptide(L)' 'MSESGYDLQSLAGKLCSIVGEENVLVDEPMSEHTTFKVGGPADLYVIPDDPDEVKEILLAVKD' A
#
# COMPACT_ATOMS: atom_id res chain seq x y z
N MET A 1 -20.10 -2.56 13.50
CA MET A 1 -20.38 -2.15 12.11
C MET A 1 -19.54 -3.09 11.25
N SER A 2 -20.23 -4.00 10.55
CA SER A 2 -19.80 -4.92 9.47
C SER A 2 -18.29 -4.96 9.13
N GLU A 3 -17.53 -6.02 9.43
CA GLU A 3 -17.52 -7.35 8.75
C GLU A 3 -17.36 -7.26 7.21
N SER A 4 -16.34 -6.54 6.75
CA SER A 4 -15.56 -6.95 5.58
C SER A 4 -14.09 -6.79 5.96
N GLY A 5 -13.55 -7.80 6.65
CA GLY A 5 -12.15 -7.78 7.07
C GLY A 5 -11.26 -7.89 5.85
N TYR A 6 -10.77 -6.76 5.36
CA TYR A 6 -9.64 -6.75 4.44
C TYR A 6 -8.46 -7.41 5.17
N ASP A 7 -7.98 -8.54 4.66
CA ASP A 7 -6.77 -9.17 5.18
C ASP A 7 -5.56 -8.39 4.67
N LEU A 8 -5.29 -7.27 5.34
CA LEU A 8 -4.16 -6.39 5.06
C LEU A 8 -2.82 -7.11 5.23
N GLN A 9 -2.75 -8.16 6.06
CA GLN A 9 -1.52 -8.92 6.26
C GLN A 9 -1.19 -9.76 5.02
N SER A 10 -2.19 -10.45 4.46
CA SER A 10 -2.02 -11.19 3.20
C SER A 10 -1.71 -10.24 2.04
N LEU A 11 -2.39 -9.10 1.95
CA LEU A 11 -2.13 -8.11 0.90
C LEU A 11 -0.73 -7.48 1.04
N ALA A 12 -0.33 -7.09 2.25
CA ALA A 12 1.00 -6.55 2.50
C ALA A 12 2.09 -7.55 2.10
N GLY A 13 1.96 -8.83 2.45
CA GLY A 13 2.92 -9.86 2.06
C GLY A 13 3.04 -10.03 0.53
N LYS A 14 1.93 -9.95 -0.20
CA LYS A 14 1.94 -9.95 -1.67
C LYS A 14 2.67 -8.72 -2.22
N LEU A 15 2.37 -7.54 -1.69
CA LEU A 15 2.99 -6.29 -2.14
C LEU A 15 4.49 -6.26 -1.84
N CYS A 16 4.92 -6.75 -0.67
CA CYS A 16 6.35 -6.89 -0.33
C CYS A 16 7.08 -7.84 -1.29
N SER A 17 6.40 -8.85 -1.84
CA SER A 17 6.99 -9.75 -2.83
C SER A 17 7.18 -9.10 -4.21
N ILE A 18 6.48 -7.99 -4.48
CA ILE A 18 6.56 -7.23 -5.73
C ILE A 18 7.61 -6.13 -5.62
N VAL A 19 7.51 -5.25 -4.61
CA VAL A 19 8.35 -4.04 -4.49
C VAL A 19 9.43 -4.13 -3.41
N GLY A 20 9.46 -5.21 -2.62
CA GLY A 20 10.35 -5.34 -1.45
C GLY A 20 9.73 -4.82 -0.14
N GLU A 21 10.23 -5.29 1.00
CA GLU A 21 9.70 -4.92 2.33
C GLU A 21 9.93 -3.45 2.68
N GLU A 22 11.01 -2.84 2.20
CA GLU A 22 11.35 -1.43 2.46
C GLU A 22 10.39 -0.44 1.76
N ASN A 23 9.72 -0.91 0.71
CA ASN A 23 8.81 -0.14 -0.13
C ASN A 23 7.33 -0.32 0.24
N VAL A 24 7.03 -1.04 1.33
CA VAL A 24 5.67 -1.20 1.86
C VAL A 24 5.63 -0.67 3.29
N LEU A 25 5.02 0.50 3.46
CA LEU A 25 4.88 1.18 4.75
C LEU A 25 3.46 0.98 5.29
N VAL A 26 3.35 0.67 6.58
CA VAL A 26 2.08 0.45 7.29
C VAL A 26 1.78 1.67 8.16
N ASP A 27 0.51 2.10 8.19
CA ASP A 27 0.05 3.27 8.96
C ASP A 27 0.81 4.58 8.60
N GLU A 28 1.24 4.71 7.35
CA GLU A 28 2.06 5.84 6.89
C GLU A 28 1.21 7.12 6.76
N PRO A 29 1.57 8.23 7.42
CA PRO A 29 0.79 9.47 7.39
C PRO A 29 0.85 10.17 6.03
N MET A 30 -0.31 10.34 5.37
CA MET A 30 -0.40 11.06 4.10
C MET A 30 -0.04 12.55 4.21
N SER A 31 0.00 13.12 5.41
CA SER A 31 0.51 14.47 5.63
C SER A 31 1.97 14.65 5.22
N GLU A 32 2.79 13.59 5.24
CA GLU A 32 4.18 13.67 4.81
C GLU A 32 4.34 13.67 3.28
N HIS A 33 3.29 13.24 2.55
CA HIS A 33 3.31 13.02 1.10
C HIS A 33 2.42 13.98 0.30
N THR A 34 1.73 14.92 0.97
CA THR A 34 0.78 15.86 0.34
C THR A 34 1.23 17.31 0.47
N THR A 35 0.97 18.14 -0.56
CA THR A 35 1.41 19.54 -0.62
C THR A 35 0.95 20.39 0.59
N PHE A 36 -0.27 20.16 1.07
CA PHE A 36 -0.85 20.91 2.20
C PHE A 36 -0.55 20.27 3.55
N LYS A 37 0.17 19.14 3.59
CA LYS A 37 0.47 18.37 4.79
C LYS A 37 -0.77 17.95 5.57
N VAL A 38 -1.75 17.43 4.85
CA VAL A 38 -3.04 16.98 5.41
C VAL A 38 -3.32 15.55 5.01
N GLY A 39 -4.01 14.81 5.87
CA GLY A 39 -4.36 13.41 5.64
C GLY A 39 -3.94 12.52 6.79
N GLY A 40 -4.75 11.51 7.08
CA GLY A 40 -4.48 10.51 8.13
C GLY A 40 -3.48 9.44 7.66
N PRO A 41 -3.28 8.41 8.49
CA PRO A 41 -2.49 7.24 8.11
C PRO A 41 -3.18 6.43 7.01
N ALA A 42 -2.40 5.97 6.03
CA ALA A 42 -2.83 4.96 5.07
C ALA A 42 -2.54 3.56 5.63
N ASP A 43 -3.47 2.62 5.44
CA ASP A 43 -3.28 1.24 5.91
C ASP A 43 -2.02 0.60 5.29
N LEU A 44 -1.80 0.84 3.99
CA LEU A 44 -0.62 0.43 3.24
C LEU A 44 -0.22 1.54 2.25
N TYR A 45 1.05 1.95 2.30
CA TYR A 45 1.67 2.89 1.37
C TYR A 45 2.78 2.17 0.61
N VAL A 46 2.64 2.06 -0.71
CA VAL A 46 3.51 1.26 -1.57
C VAL A 46 4.29 2.17 -2.51
N ILE A 47 5.60 1.97 -2.60
CA ILE A 47 6.52 2.77 -3.42
C ILE A 47 7.10 1.89 -4.53
N PRO A 48 6.51 1.91 -5.74
CA PRO A 48 7.08 1.22 -6.89
C PRO A 48 8.21 2.04 -7.52
N ASP A 49 9.24 1.35 -8.01
CA ASP A 49 10.40 1.94 -8.70
C ASP A 49 10.18 2.04 -10.22
N ASP A 50 9.32 1.19 -10.79
CA ASP A 50 9.06 1.15 -12.23
C ASP A 50 7.58 0.89 -12.61
N PRO A 51 7.19 1.16 -13.88
CA PRO A 51 5.81 0.97 -14.32
C PRO A 51 5.33 -0.49 -14.36
N ASP A 52 6.22 -1.47 -14.47
CA ASP A 52 5.85 -2.89 -14.46
C ASP A 52 5.45 -3.32 -13.04
N GLU A 53 6.12 -2.84 -12.01
CA GLU A 53 5.71 -3.04 -10.61
C GLU A 53 4.31 -2.46 -10.33
N VAL A 54 4.01 -1.27 -10.86
CA VAL A 54 2.66 -0.66 -10.75
C VAL A 54 1.59 -1.59 -11.32
N LYS A 55 1.87 -2.21 -12.48
CA LYS A 55 0.96 -3.14 -13.12
C LYS A 55 0.74 -4.39 -12.25
N GLU A 56 1.80 -4.97 -11.71
CA GLU A 56 1.71 -6.15 -10.83
C GLU A 56 0.95 -5.82 -9.53
N ILE A 57 1.18 -4.64 -8.93
CA ILE A 57 0.41 -4.15 -7.79
C ILE A 57 -1.08 -4.11 -8.13
N LEU A 58 -1.46 -3.46 -9.23
CA LEU A 58 -2.87 -3.33 -9.63
C LEU A 58 -3.56 -4.69 -9.87
N LEU A 59 -2.82 -5.70 -10.32
CA LEU A 59 -3.33 -7.07 -10.42
C LEU A 59 -3.53 -7.69 -9.04
N ALA A 60 -2.57 -7.51 -8.12
CA ALA A 60 -2.62 -8.06 -6.77
C ALA A 60 -3.76 -7.49 -5.90
N VAL A 61 -4.19 -6.24 -6.12
CA VAL A 61 -5.28 -5.59 -5.34
C VAL A 61 -6.68 -5.83 -5.94
N LYS A 62 -6.78 -6.43 -7.12
CA LYS A 62 -8.06 -6.61 -7.83
C LYS A 62 -8.82 -7.90 -7.44
N ASP A 63 -8.13 -8.84 -6.81
CA ASP A 63 -8.70 -10.11 -6.30
C ASP A 63 -9.54 -9.91 -5.03
#